data_AF-A0A1G8L139-F1
#
_entry.id   AF-A0A1G8L139-F1
#
_cell.length_a   1.000
_cell.length_b   1.000
_cell.length_c   1.000
_cell.angle_alpha   90.00
_cell.angle_beta   90.00
_cell.angle_gamma   90.00
#
_symmetry.space_group_name_H-M   'P 1'
#
loop_
_entity.id
_entity.type
_entity.pdbx_description
1 polymer ?
#
loop_
_entity_poly.entity_id
_entity_poly.type
_entity_poly.pdbx_seq_one_letter_code
_entity_poly.pdbx_strand_id
1 'polypeptide(L)'
;MVTLSFSQLENIFKRNRQALNEFKGIITPVIENAKDDHERLYWHHIYEEEDHRHDRLDHLLPALNSINENESPISPDSSEFVHLLQDISLEKFGLHNFLEHLDLSLYTFKDTELEEPIRSLRDMTAADYEETKQLLEQLNEDFKGTLQYNASVPTDEKEDIDENLKIDAYTSSKSEAPANKNINEFTKRKQLTVGSLKK
;
A
#
# COMPACT_ATOMS: atom_id res chain seq x y z
N MET A 1 23.86 -5.67 -13.21
CA MET A 1 23.20 -4.44 -12.76
C MET A 1 21.91 -4.79 -12.04
N VAL A 2 20.99 -5.53 -12.66
CA VAL A 2 19.86 -6.25 -12.02
C VAL A 2 20.08 -6.79 -10.60
N THR A 3 21.14 -7.56 -10.36
CA THR A 3 21.44 -8.15 -9.02
C THR A 3 21.77 -7.10 -7.96
N LEU A 4 22.29 -5.94 -8.37
CA LEU A 4 22.52 -4.81 -7.46
C LEU A 4 21.18 -4.23 -6.99
N SER A 5 20.21 -4.09 -7.90
CA SER A 5 18.88 -3.55 -7.59
C SER A 5 18.10 -4.44 -6.63
N PHE A 6 18.12 -5.77 -6.82
CA PHE A 6 17.47 -6.70 -5.89
C PHE A 6 18.14 -6.72 -4.50
N SER A 7 19.46 -6.58 -4.43
CA SER A 7 20.16 -6.48 -3.14
C SER A 7 19.85 -5.17 -2.41
N GLN A 8 19.71 -4.05 -3.13
CA GLN A 8 19.29 -2.78 -2.54
C GLN A 8 17.84 -2.85 -2.04
N LEU A 9 16.92 -3.40 -2.83
CA LEU A 9 15.52 -3.61 -2.42
C LEU A 9 15.42 -4.49 -1.16
N GLU A 10 16.19 -5.58 -1.11
CA GLU A 10 16.26 -6.44 0.09
C GLU A 10 16.67 -5.65 1.34
N ASN A 11 17.69 -4.81 1.22
CA ASN A 11 18.16 -3.99 2.33
C ASN A 11 17.13 -2.94 2.78
N ILE A 12 16.45 -2.29 1.83
CA ILE A 12 15.34 -1.35 2.10
C ILE A 12 14.22 -2.06 2.86
N PHE A 13 13.77 -3.21 2.36
CA PHE A 13 12.67 -3.95 2.96
C PHE A 13 13.02 -4.54 4.32
N LYS A 14 14.28 -4.91 4.57
CA LYS A 14 14.76 -5.28 5.91
C LYS A 14 14.67 -4.12 6.89
N ARG A 15 15.12 -2.92 6.51
CA ARG A 15 15.01 -1.71 7.34
C ARG A 15 13.55 -1.37 7.64
N ASN A 16 12.70 -1.42 6.61
CA ASN A 16 11.28 -1.13 6.77
C ASN A 16 10.57 -2.13 7.67
N ARG A 17 10.86 -3.42 7.55
CA ARG A 17 10.36 -4.43 8.48
C ARG A 17 10.71 -4.12 9.93
N GLN A 18 11.92 -3.62 10.20
CA GLN A 18 12.32 -3.18 11.54
C GLN A 18 11.53 -1.94 11.98
N ALA A 19 11.42 -0.94 11.10
CA ALA A 19 10.64 0.28 11.34
C ALA A 19 9.17 0.00 11.67
N LEU A 20 8.54 -0.98 11.01
CA LEU A 20 7.18 -1.42 11.33
C LEU A 20 7.06 -1.92 12.77
N ASN A 21 8.02 -2.73 13.24
CA ASN A 21 8.01 -3.21 14.62
C ASN A 21 8.23 -2.08 15.62
N GLU A 22 9.13 -1.14 15.30
CA GLU A 22 9.37 0.03 16.13
C GLU A 22 8.12 0.91 16.24
N PHE A 23 7.48 1.22 15.10
CA PHE A 23 6.25 2.00 15.06
C PHE A 23 5.11 1.30 15.81
N LYS A 24 4.90 0.00 15.58
CA LYS A 24 3.94 -0.81 16.35
C LYS A 24 4.22 -0.74 17.85
N GLY A 25 5.49 -0.77 18.25
CA GLY A 25 5.93 -0.59 19.63
C GLY A 25 5.56 0.79 20.21
N ILE A 26 5.65 1.84 19.41
CA ILE A 26 5.25 3.21 19.79
C ILE A 26 3.74 3.32 19.98
N ILE A 27 2.92 2.76 19.07
CA ILE A 27 1.46 2.94 19.11
C ILE A 27 0.74 1.93 20.01
N THR A 28 1.35 0.80 20.36
CA THR A 28 0.79 -0.17 21.32
C THR A 28 0.31 0.49 22.62
N PRO A 29 1.15 1.24 23.36
CA PRO A 29 0.70 1.89 24.59
C PRO A 29 -0.37 2.97 24.34
N VAL A 30 -0.43 3.56 23.13
CA VAL A 30 -1.49 4.52 22.76
C VAL A 30 -2.83 3.80 22.64
N ILE A 31 -2.86 2.62 22.03
CA ILE A 31 -4.06 1.77 21.91
C ILE A 31 -4.54 1.32 23.29
N GLU A 32 -3.60 0.84 24.14
CA GLU A 32 -3.91 0.34 25.48
C GLU A 32 -4.45 1.42 26.42
N ASN A 33 -3.94 2.65 26.29
CA ASN A 33 -4.32 3.79 27.14
C ASN A 33 -5.31 4.76 26.46
N ALA A 34 -5.91 4.35 25.33
CA ALA A 34 -6.87 5.16 24.60
C ALA A 34 -8.04 5.60 25.49
N LYS A 35 -8.41 6.88 25.40
CA LYS A 35 -9.42 7.53 26.27
C LYS A 35 -10.84 7.24 25.84
N ASP A 36 -11.04 6.93 24.55
CA ASP A 36 -12.33 6.59 23.98
C ASP A 36 -12.21 5.50 22.90
N ASP A 37 -13.36 4.94 22.51
CA ASP A 37 -13.44 3.84 21.56
C ASP A 37 -13.03 4.24 20.14
N HIS A 38 -13.20 5.51 19.77
CA HIS A 38 -12.82 6.00 18.45
C HIS A 38 -11.29 6.10 18.33
N GLU A 39 -10.62 6.69 19.32
CA GLU A 39 -9.16 6.72 19.41
C GLU A 39 -8.57 5.30 19.41
N ARG A 40 -9.15 4.38 20.19
CA ARG A 40 -8.70 2.99 20.21
C ARG A 40 -8.84 2.34 18.83
N LEU A 41 -10.02 2.48 18.21
CA LEU A 41 -10.29 1.89 16.90
C LEU A 41 -9.36 2.45 15.81
N TYR A 42 -9.13 3.76 15.82
CA TYR A 42 -8.25 4.44 14.88
C TYR A 42 -6.82 3.87 14.93
N TRP A 43 -6.22 3.83 16.12
CA TRP A 43 -4.85 3.32 16.27
C TRP A 43 -4.74 1.81 16.07
N HIS A 44 -5.76 1.06 16.47
CA HIS A 44 -5.81 -0.39 16.23
C HIS A 44 -5.87 -0.71 14.75
N HIS A 45 -6.63 0.06 13.96
CA HIS A 45 -6.71 -0.13 12.52
C HIS A 45 -5.35 0.06 11.84
N ILE A 46 -4.65 1.16 12.16
CA ILE A 46 -3.28 1.39 11.65
C ILE A 46 -2.34 0.25 12.07
N TYR A 47 -2.42 -0.19 13.33
CA TYR A 47 -1.62 -1.32 13.81
C TYR A 47 -1.86 -2.58 12.98
N GLU A 48 -3.12 -2.95 12.73
CA GLU A 48 -3.47 -4.15 11.95
C GLU A 48 -2.97 -4.06 10.50
N GLU A 49 -3.08 -2.90 9.87
CA GLU A 49 -2.58 -2.72 8.50
C GLU A 49 -1.07 -2.92 8.41
N GLU A 50 -0.32 -2.38 9.37
CA GLU A 50 1.14 -2.56 9.42
C GLU A 50 1.56 -3.96 9.86
N ASP A 51 0.75 -4.66 10.65
CA ASP A 51 0.96 -6.07 10.98
C ASP A 51 0.81 -6.95 9.75
N HIS A 52 -0.25 -6.74 8.96
CA HIS A 52 -0.43 -7.43 7.67
C HIS A 52 0.69 -7.11 6.68
N ARG A 53 1.24 -5.88 6.68
CA ARG A 53 2.40 -5.54 5.85
C ARG A 53 3.66 -6.28 6.31
N HIS A 54 3.87 -6.38 7.62
CA HIS A 54 4.99 -7.14 8.17
C HIS A 54 4.93 -8.62 7.74
N ASP A 55 3.76 -9.24 7.79
CA ASP A 55 3.56 -10.62 7.30
C ASP A 55 3.90 -10.77 5.80
N ARG A 56 3.60 -9.78 4.96
CA ARG A 56 4.00 -9.80 3.55
C ARG A 56 5.51 -9.71 3.40
N LEU A 57 6.18 -8.84 4.18
CA LEU A 57 7.63 -8.71 4.18
C LEU A 57 8.33 -10.00 4.61
N ASP A 58 7.76 -10.76 5.55
CA ASP A 58 8.26 -12.07 5.97
C ASP A 58 8.25 -13.11 4.85
N HIS A 59 7.34 -12.97 3.87
CA HIS A 59 7.32 -13.82 2.67
C HIS A 59 8.21 -13.28 1.54
N LEU A 60 8.26 -11.96 1.35
CA LEU A 60 9.01 -11.31 0.27
C LEU A 60 10.53 -11.41 0.46
N LEU A 61 11.03 -11.21 1.68
CA LEU A 61 12.46 -11.18 1.96
C LEU A 61 13.19 -12.49 1.60
N PRO A 62 12.69 -13.69 1.95
CA PRO A 62 13.29 -14.95 1.51
C PRO A 62 13.37 -15.10 -0.01
N ALA A 63 12.36 -14.62 -0.75
CA ALA A 63 12.34 -14.67 -2.21
C ALA A 63 13.40 -13.76 -2.84
N LEU A 64 13.59 -12.55 -2.29
CA LEU A 64 14.66 -11.64 -2.69
C LEU A 64 16.05 -12.21 -2.40
N ASN A 65 16.26 -12.75 -1.20
CA ASN A 65 17.53 -13.39 -0.84
C ASN A 65 17.87 -14.53 -1.82
N SER A 66 16.88 -15.35 -2.15
CA SER A 66 17.07 -16.48 -3.08
C SER A 66 17.53 -16.00 -4.46
N ILE A 67 17.03 -14.86 -4.95
CA ILE A 67 17.50 -14.28 -6.21
C ILE A 67 18.91 -13.71 -6.10
N ASN A 68 19.23 -13.05 -4.98
CA ASN A 68 20.54 -12.46 -4.77
C ASN A 68 21.65 -13.53 -4.60
N GLU A 69 21.32 -14.69 -4.04
CA GLU A 69 22.25 -15.82 -3.85
C GLU A 69 22.40 -16.70 -5.10
N ASN A 70 21.40 -16.73 -5.99
CA ASN A 70 21.45 -17.55 -7.20
C ASN A 70 22.30 -16.90 -8.30
N GLU A 71 23.40 -17.55 -8.67
CA GLU A 71 24.25 -17.13 -9.80
C GLU A 71 23.63 -17.43 -11.19
N SER A 72 22.52 -18.18 -11.22
CA SER A 72 21.85 -18.54 -12.47
C SER A 72 21.05 -17.35 -13.03
N PRO A 73 21.04 -17.16 -14.36
CA PRO A 73 20.27 -16.07 -14.98
C PRO A 73 18.77 -16.24 -14.68
N ILE A 74 18.15 -15.17 -14.20
CA ILE A 74 16.72 -15.11 -13.91
C ILE A 74 15.94 -15.22 -15.22
N SER A 75 15.02 -16.18 -15.32
CA SER A 75 14.13 -16.30 -16.47
C SER A 75 12.97 -15.30 -16.34
N PRO A 76 12.83 -14.31 -17.24
CA PRO A 76 11.76 -13.31 -17.16
C PRO A 76 10.36 -13.91 -17.33
N ASP A 77 10.26 -15.05 -18.00
CA ASP A 77 9.00 -15.75 -18.25
C ASP A 77 8.59 -16.69 -17.11
N SER A 78 9.37 -16.77 -16.02
CA SER A 78 9.01 -17.62 -14.88
C SER A 78 7.88 -16.98 -14.07
N SER A 79 6.87 -17.77 -13.72
CA SER A 79 5.76 -17.31 -12.87
C SER A 79 6.24 -16.83 -11.50
N GLU A 80 7.30 -17.46 -10.98
CA GLU A 80 7.93 -17.10 -9.71
C GLU A 80 8.53 -15.69 -9.76
N PHE A 81 9.19 -15.34 -10.87
CA PHE A 81 9.76 -14.01 -11.06
C PHE A 81 8.67 -12.95 -11.22
N VAL A 82 7.60 -13.26 -11.96
CA VAL A 82 6.45 -12.34 -12.11
C VAL A 82 5.79 -12.07 -10.77
N HIS A 83 5.56 -13.11 -9.94
CA HIS A 83 4.99 -12.93 -8.61
C HIS A 83 5.90 -12.10 -7.70
N LEU A 84 7.21 -12.32 -7.76
CA LEU A 84 8.15 -11.49 -7.00
C LEU A 84 8.05 -10.02 -7.41
N LEU A 85 8.02 -9.71 -8.70
CA LEU A 85 7.87 -8.31 -9.15
C LEU A 85 6.54 -7.69 -8.70
N GLN A 86 5.47 -8.48 -8.62
CA GLN A 86 4.19 -8.05 -8.06
C GLN A 86 4.30 -7.75 -6.56
N ASP A 87 4.96 -8.62 -5.80
CA ASP A 87 5.17 -8.42 -4.36
C ASP A 87 6.03 -7.20 -4.07
N ILE A 88 7.11 -6.97 -4.85
CA ILE A 88 7.92 -5.74 -4.77
C ILE A 88 7.06 -4.50 -5.10
N SER A 89 6.22 -4.59 -6.13
CA SER A 89 5.32 -3.49 -6.50
C SER A 89 4.29 -3.19 -5.42
N LEU A 90 3.72 -4.22 -4.79
CA LEU A 90 2.83 -4.07 -3.64
C LEU A 90 3.56 -3.44 -2.44
N GLU A 91 4.83 -3.78 -2.25
CA GLU A 91 5.62 -3.22 -1.15
C GLU A 91 5.99 -1.74 -1.39
N LYS A 92 6.14 -1.29 -2.64
CA LYS A 92 6.17 0.14 -2.96
C LYS A 92 4.92 0.86 -2.44
N PHE A 93 3.73 0.31 -2.66
CA PHE A 93 2.50 0.88 -2.09
C PHE A 93 2.48 0.79 -0.56
N GLY A 94 2.98 -0.31 0.01
CA GLY A 94 3.14 -0.45 1.46
C GLY A 94 4.01 0.64 2.08
N LEU A 95 5.12 1.01 1.43
CA LEU A 95 5.99 2.12 1.84
C LEU A 95 5.26 3.45 1.85
N HIS A 96 4.50 3.73 0.79
CA HIS A 96 3.69 4.94 0.70
C HIS A 96 2.63 5.00 1.80
N ASN A 97 1.84 3.95 2.00
CA ASN A 97 0.83 3.91 3.05
C ASN A 97 1.44 4.11 4.45
N PHE A 98 2.61 3.50 4.71
CA PHE A 98 3.28 3.69 5.98
C PHE A 98 3.81 5.12 6.18
N LEU A 99 4.24 5.79 5.10
CA LEU A 99 4.54 7.22 5.17
C LEU A 99 3.32 8.04 5.57
N GLU A 100 2.16 7.75 4.99
CA GLU A 100 0.92 8.42 5.38
C GLU A 100 0.58 8.16 6.86
N HIS A 101 0.72 6.92 7.34
CA HIS A 101 0.52 6.59 8.75
C HIS A 101 1.47 7.34 9.68
N LEU A 102 2.74 7.48 9.29
CA LEU A 102 3.72 8.24 10.05
C LEU A 102 3.41 9.75 10.04
N ASP A 103 2.98 10.31 8.90
CA ASP A 103 2.59 11.71 8.79
C ASP A 103 1.32 12.02 9.62
N LEU A 104 0.31 11.15 9.58
CA LEU A 104 -0.87 11.22 10.45
C LEU A 104 -0.49 11.12 11.94
N SER A 105 0.50 10.30 12.25
CA SER A 105 1.00 10.16 13.61
C SER A 105 1.74 11.40 14.08
N LEU A 106 2.56 12.02 13.22
CA LEU A 106 3.23 13.29 13.52
C LEU A 106 2.25 14.43 13.75
N TYR A 107 1.12 14.45 13.04
CA TYR A 107 0.06 15.42 13.33
C TYR A 107 -0.51 15.22 14.75
N THR A 108 -0.65 13.97 15.19
CA THR A 108 -1.27 13.65 16.49
C THR A 108 -0.32 13.79 17.67
N PHE A 109 0.95 13.40 17.49
CA PHE A 109 1.97 13.38 18.55
C PHE A 109 2.89 14.60 18.54
N LYS A 110 2.49 15.66 17.85
CA LYS A 110 3.23 16.92 17.82
C LYS A 110 3.44 17.48 19.24
N ASP A 111 4.63 18.00 19.48
CA ASP A 111 5.10 18.55 20.75
C ASP A 111 5.10 17.52 21.90
N THR A 112 5.17 16.22 21.58
CA THR A 112 5.29 15.12 22.54
C THR A 112 6.62 14.39 22.42
N GLU A 113 6.94 13.55 23.40
CA GLU A 113 8.15 12.70 23.39
C GLU A 113 8.17 11.66 22.24
N LEU A 114 7.02 11.37 21.64
CA LEU A 114 6.91 10.43 20.52
C LEU A 114 7.20 11.08 19.15
N GLU A 115 7.26 12.41 19.09
CA GLU A 115 7.44 13.14 17.83
C GLU A 115 8.76 12.78 17.14
N GLU A 116 9.88 12.86 17.85
CA GLU A 116 11.21 12.62 17.26
C GLU A 116 11.42 11.17 16.82
N PRO A 117 11.05 10.14 17.60
CA PRO A 117 11.08 8.76 17.11
C PRO A 117 10.28 8.55 15.83
N ILE A 118 9.05 9.08 15.75
CA ILE A 118 8.19 8.93 14.57
C ILE A 118 8.77 9.73 13.38
N ARG A 119 9.33 10.91 13.62
CA ARG A 119 9.99 11.73 12.58
C ARG A 119 11.19 11.00 11.98
N SER A 120 12.00 10.35 12.82
CA SER A 120 13.13 9.54 12.35
C SER A 120 12.67 8.38 11.46
N LEU A 121 11.60 7.67 11.85
CA LEU A 121 11.01 6.61 11.03
C LEU A 121 10.48 7.16 9.70
N ARG A 122 9.83 8.32 9.73
CA ARG A 122 9.25 8.98 8.58
C ARG A 122 10.31 9.38 7.56
N ASP A 123 11.38 10.04 8.00
CA ASP A 123 12.43 10.52 7.11
C ASP A 123 13.21 9.36 6.48
N MET A 124 13.46 8.29 7.23
CA MET A 124 14.05 7.06 6.71
C MET A 124 13.14 6.39 5.68
N THR A 125 11.85 6.23 6.00
CA THR A 125 10.87 5.60 5.09
C THR A 125 10.71 6.42 3.81
N ALA A 126 10.82 7.75 3.88
CA ALA A 126 10.67 8.63 2.73
C ALA A 126 11.84 8.46 1.76
N ALA A 127 13.07 8.38 2.28
CA ALA A 127 14.25 8.07 1.49
C ALA A 127 14.13 6.68 0.84
N ASP A 128 13.71 5.68 1.61
CA ASP A 128 13.54 4.30 1.15
C ASP A 128 12.45 4.16 0.07
N TYR A 129 11.36 4.93 0.16
CA TYR A 129 10.30 4.99 -0.86
C TYR A 129 10.81 5.55 -2.18
N GLU A 130 11.53 6.68 -2.15
CA GLU A 130 12.11 7.29 -3.34
C GLU A 130 13.21 6.42 -3.98
N GLU A 131 14.05 5.78 -3.16
CA GLU A 131 15.04 4.81 -3.67
C GLU A 131 14.34 3.61 -4.33
N THR A 132 13.27 3.08 -3.71
CA THR A 132 12.48 1.96 -4.27
C THR A 132 11.88 2.31 -5.63
N LYS A 133 11.37 3.54 -5.81
CA LYS A 133 10.85 4.02 -7.12
C LYS A 133 11.93 3.97 -8.19
N GLN A 134 13.11 4.50 -7.91
CA GLN A 134 14.24 4.52 -8.84
C GLN A 134 14.71 3.09 -9.18
N LEU A 135 14.76 2.19 -8.19
CA LEU A 135 15.15 0.79 -8.40
C LEU A 135 14.14 0.04 -9.26
N LEU A 136 12.85 0.28 -9.08
CA LEU A 136 11.79 -0.30 -9.91
C LEU A 136 11.83 0.22 -11.35
N GLU A 137 12.12 1.51 -11.54
CA GLU A 137 12.37 2.08 -12.88
C GLU A 137 13.56 1.40 -13.56
N GLN A 138 14.68 1.25 -12.85
CA GLN A 138 15.85 0.54 -13.38
C GLN A 138 15.54 -0.92 -13.73
N LEU A 139 14.76 -1.62 -12.90
CA LEU A 139 14.34 -2.99 -13.20
C LEU A 139 13.49 -3.03 -14.49
N ASN A 140 12.56 -2.08 -14.67
CA ASN A 140 11.77 -2.01 -15.90
C ASN A 140 12.63 -1.79 -17.17
N GLU A 141 13.68 -0.98 -17.07
CA GLU A 141 14.64 -0.78 -18.16
C GLU A 141 15.45 -2.05 -18.45
N ASP A 142 15.96 -2.69 -17.39
CA ASP A 142 16.77 -3.91 -17.48
C ASP A 142 15.99 -5.09 -18.09
N PHE A 143 14.68 -5.17 -17.81
CA PHE A 143 13.79 -6.22 -18.32
C PHE A 143 13.03 -5.84 -19.60
N LYS A 144 13.33 -4.68 -20.23
CA LYS A 144 12.75 -4.19 -21.50
C LYS A 144 11.24 -4.46 -21.63
N GLY A 145 10.44 -3.87 -20.74
CA GLY A 145 9.00 -3.76 -20.96
C GLY A 145 8.69 -2.76 -22.08
N THR A 146 8.20 -3.21 -23.24
CA THR A 146 7.68 -2.33 -24.32
C THR A 146 6.36 -1.62 -23.95
N LEU A 147 5.90 -1.74 -22.71
CA LEU A 147 4.61 -1.25 -22.24
C LEU A 147 4.83 -0.37 -21.01
N GLN A 148 4.59 0.93 -21.16
CA GLN A 148 4.50 1.86 -20.03
C GLN A 148 3.20 1.58 -19.27
N TYR A 149 3.31 1.04 -18.06
CA TYR A 149 2.16 0.83 -17.18
C TYR A 149 2.18 1.85 -16.04
N ASN A 150 1.38 2.91 -16.17
CA ASN A 150 1.14 3.91 -15.11
C ASN A 150 0.22 3.39 -13.98
N ALA A 151 -0.06 2.08 -13.95
CA ALA A 151 -0.99 1.48 -13.00
C ALA A 151 -0.41 1.34 -11.58
N SER A 152 0.91 1.43 -11.43
CA SER A 152 1.63 1.31 -10.15
C SER A 152 1.82 2.65 -9.42
N VAL A 153 1.25 3.74 -9.94
CA VAL A 153 1.24 5.05 -9.27
C VAL A 153 0.05 5.07 -8.29
N PRO A 154 0.28 5.35 -6.99
CA PRO A 154 -0.77 5.65 -6.02
C PRO A 154 -1.80 6.64 -6.58
N THR A 155 -3.05 6.53 -6.13
CA THR A 155 -4.13 7.31 -6.77
C THR A 155 -3.98 8.80 -6.50
N ASP A 156 -3.49 9.16 -5.32
CA ASP A 156 -3.15 10.51 -4.87
C ASP A 156 -1.96 11.15 -5.63
N GLU A 157 -0.99 10.35 -6.08
CA GLU A 157 0.15 10.81 -6.91
C GLU A 157 -0.22 11.03 -8.39
N LYS A 158 -1.44 10.66 -8.83
CA LYS A 158 -1.89 10.92 -10.20
C LYS A 158 -2.34 12.37 -10.30
N GLU A 159 -1.65 13.19 -11.09
CA GLU A 159 -2.07 14.59 -11.32
C GLU A 159 -3.43 14.71 -12.05
N ASP A 160 -3.98 13.60 -12.59
CA ASP A 160 -5.23 13.54 -13.38
C ASP A 160 -6.37 12.70 -12.73
N ILE A 161 -6.55 12.76 -11.39
CA ILE A 161 -7.60 11.95 -10.70
C ILE A 161 -9.03 12.44 -11.00
N ASP A 162 -9.20 13.70 -11.41
CA ASP A 162 -10.53 14.32 -11.56
C ASP A 162 -11.43 13.59 -12.58
N GLU A 163 -10.86 12.94 -13.61
CA GLU A 163 -11.66 12.21 -14.61
C GLU A 163 -12.19 10.86 -14.14
N ASN A 164 -11.61 10.26 -13.08
CA ASN A 164 -11.96 8.91 -12.61
C ASN A 164 -12.60 8.87 -11.21
N LEU A 165 -12.58 9.99 -10.49
CA LEU A 165 -13.29 10.14 -9.23
C LEU A 165 -14.80 10.27 -9.49
N LYS A 166 -15.56 9.21 -9.20
CA LYS A 166 -17.04 9.22 -9.25
C LYS A 166 -17.68 10.04 -8.12
N ILE A 167 -17.17 11.25 -7.87
CA ILE A 167 -17.66 12.16 -6.83
C ILE A 167 -19.06 12.68 -7.22
N ASP A 168 -19.34 12.86 -8.51
CA ASP A 168 -20.64 13.33 -9.02
C ASP A 168 -21.83 12.44 -8.62
N ALA A 169 -21.59 11.14 -8.37
CA ALA A 169 -22.63 10.22 -7.94
C ALA A 169 -23.10 10.48 -6.49
N TYR A 170 -22.32 11.21 -5.69
CA TYR A 170 -22.55 11.38 -4.25
C TYR A 170 -22.71 12.83 -3.81
N THR A 171 -22.33 13.82 -4.62
CA THR A 171 -22.45 15.26 -4.29
C THR A 171 -23.77 15.90 -4.73
N SER A 172 -24.59 15.22 -5.53
CA SER A 172 -25.90 15.73 -5.94
C SER A 172 -26.94 15.57 -4.83
N SER A 173 -26.95 16.51 -3.87
CA SER A 173 -28.01 16.63 -2.86
C SER A 173 -29.26 17.33 -3.42
N LYS A 174 -30.34 16.56 -3.51
CA LYS A 174 -31.78 16.93 -3.46
C LYS A 174 -32.26 18.16 -4.26
N SER A 175 -33.06 17.90 -5.31
CA SER A 175 -34.45 18.34 -5.39
C SER A 175 -35.22 17.68 -6.56
N GLU A 176 -36.47 17.29 -6.26
CA GLU A 176 -37.59 16.99 -7.17
C GLU A 176 -37.64 15.63 -7.92
N ALA A 177 -38.53 14.77 -7.42
CA ALA A 177 -39.41 13.95 -8.28
C ALA A 177 -40.74 14.72 -8.46
N PRO A 178 -41.62 14.42 -9.45
CA PRO A 178 -41.61 13.32 -10.42
C PRO A 178 -41.94 13.71 -11.87
N ALA A 179 -41.61 12.88 -12.87
CA ALA A 179 -42.52 12.53 -13.97
C ALA A 179 -41.89 11.54 -14.97
N ASN A 180 -42.62 10.44 -15.19
CA ASN A 180 -42.52 9.48 -16.29
C ASN A 180 -42.00 10.04 -17.62
N LYS A 181 -41.02 9.34 -18.22
CA LYS A 181 -41.00 9.02 -19.66
C LYS A 181 -40.03 7.86 -19.96
N ASN A 182 -40.63 6.73 -20.31
CA ASN A 182 -40.17 5.64 -21.18
C ASN A 182 -38.66 5.33 -21.23
N ILE A 183 -38.24 4.28 -20.52
CA ILE A 183 -37.00 3.56 -20.81
C ILE A 183 -37.39 2.15 -21.28
N ASN A 184 -37.40 1.97 -22.58
CA ASN A 184 -37.23 0.67 -23.21
C ASN A 184 -35.72 0.41 -23.35
N GLU A 185 -35.36 -0.87 -23.17
CA GLU A 185 -34.11 -1.52 -23.56
C GLU A 185 -32.97 -1.69 -22.53
N PHE A 186 -32.91 -2.94 -22.07
CA PHE A 186 -31.72 -3.76 -21.83
C PHE A 186 -30.68 -3.32 -20.79
N THR A 187 -30.93 -3.69 -19.53
CA THR A 187 -29.86 -4.22 -18.67
C THR A 187 -30.37 -5.40 -17.84
N LYS A 188 -29.87 -6.60 -18.14
CA LYS A 188 -30.03 -7.80 -17.29
C LYS A 188 -29.31 -7.55 -15.96
N ARG A 189 -30.05 -7.14 -14.92
CA ARG A 189 -29.55 -7.17 -13.54
C ARG A 189 -29.51 -8.62 -13.06
N LYS A 190 -28.29 -9.15 -12.86
CA LYS A 190 -28.06 -10.40 -12.13
C LYS A 190 -28.54 -10.17 -10.68
N GLN A 191 -29.59 -10.88 -10.28
CA GLN A 191 -30.07 -10.92 -8.89
C GLN A 191 -29.11 -11.79 -8.07
N LEU A 192 -28.49 -11.20 -7.05
CA LEU A 192 -27.80 -11.93 -5.99
C LEU A 192 -28.86 -12.50 -5.05
N THR A 193 -29.02 -13.82 -5.02
CA THR A 193 -29.86 -14.50 -4.04
C THR A 193 -29.06 -14.74 -2.77
N VAL A 194 -29.45 -14.12 -1.66
CA VAL A 194 -28.93 -14.42 -0.32
C VAL A 194 -29.53 -15.74 0.18
N GLY A 195 -28.66 -16.69 0.53
CA GLY A 195 -29.04 -18.01 1.02
C GLY A 195 -29.77 -17.93 2.35
N SER A 196 -30.93 -18.58 2.41
CA SER A 196 -31.72 -18.73 3.64
C SER A 196 -30.95 -19.52 4.69
N LEU A 197 -30.76 -18.93 5.87
CA LEU A 197 -30.40 -19.64 7.10
C LEU A 197 -31.44 -20.73 7.39
N LYS A 198 -31.01 -21.99 7.43
CA LYS A 198 -31.81 -23.08 8.00
C LYS A 198 -31.78 -22.99 9.53
N LYS A 199 -32.96 -23.16 10.10
CA LYS A 199 -33.25 -23.25 11.54
C LYS A 199 -32.52 -24.41 12.20
#